data_AF-A0A7G5Z8I2-F1
#
_entry.id   AF-A0A7G5Z8I2-F1
#
_cell.length_a   1.000
_cell.length_b   1.000
_cell.length_c   1.000
_cell.angle_alpha   90.00
_cell.angle_beta   90.00
_cell.angle_gamma   90.00
#
_symmetry.space_group_name_H-M   'P 1'
#
loop_
_entity.id
_entity.type
_entity.pdbx_description
1 polymer ?
#
loop_
_entity_poly.entity_id
_entity_poly.type
_entity_poly.pdbx_seq_one_letter_code
_entity_poly.pdbx_strand_id
1 'polypeptide(L)'
;MFRSWLKVVDKCDSCGLDYRFAAPDDGPAFFSLCFVAFPLLFFVVWLQVALDPPVWVHAVTSLPLMAIGCTIVLRPIKGWLVASQYVNRAQEAGTQALWAQLHGEAPRGGPARLDGQAE
;
A
#
# COMPACT_ATOMS: atom_id res chain seq x y z
N MET A 1 5.05 5.19 12.33
CA MET A 1 4.43 4.35 11.27
C MET A 1 5.46 3.69 10.36
N PHE A 2 6.40 4.40 9.72
CA PHE A 2 7.45 3.77 8.88
C PHE A 2 8.85 3.85 9.51
N ARG A 3 9.60 2.74 9.51
CA ARG A 3 10.99 2.63 10.00
C ARG A 3 12.04 2.79 8.89
N SER A 4 11.68 2.49 7.66
CA SER A 4 12.53 2.65 6.47
C SER A 4 11.66 3.11 5.29
N TRP A 5 12.22 3.23 4.08
CA TRP A 5 11.53 3.76 2.90
C TRP A 5 10.17 3.10 2.64
N LEU A 6 10.09 1.76 2.77
CA LEU A 6 8.86 0.98 2.64
C LEU A 6 8.51 0.14 3.89
N LYS A 7 9.34 0.15 4.94
CA LYS A 7 9.16 -0.76 6.09
C LYS A 7 8.31 -0.11 7.17
N VAL A 8 7.21 -0.76 7.55
CA VAL A 8 6.33 -0.33 8.65
C VAL A 8 6.96 -0.74 9.99
N VAL A 9 6.75 0.04 11.05
CA VAL A 9 7.18 -0.29 12.43
C VAL A 9 6.18 -1.28 13.04
N ASP A 10 6.61 -2.25 13.84
CA ASP A 10 5.71 -3.23 14.45
C ASP A 10 4.75 -2.61 15.48
N LYS A 11 5.18 -1.56 16.20
CA LYS A 11 4.36 -0.88 17.20
C LYS A 11 4.52 0.64 17.09
N CYS A 12 3.44 1.38 17.34
CA CYS A 12 3.51 2.84 17.42
C CYS A 12 4.05 3.29 18.78
N ASP A 13 5.11 4.10 18.79
CA ASP A 13 5.72 4.62 20.04
C ASP A 13 4.83 5.64 20.77
N SER A 14 3.91 6.31 20.06
CA SER A 14 3.05 7.36 20.63
C SER A 14 1.71 6.84 21.17
N CYS A 15 1.08 5.87 20.49
CA CYS A 15 -0.23 5.34 20.90
C CYS A 15 -0.22 3.86 21.25
N GLY A 16 0.91 3.16 21.09
CA GLY A 16 1.03 1.74 21.42
C GLY A 16 0.32 0.78 20.47
N LEU A 17 -0.24 1.26 19.35
CA LEU A 17 -0.93 0.43 18.36
C LEU A 17 0.03 -0.59 17.73
N ASP A 18 -0.35 -1.86 17.76
CA ASP A 18 0.38 -2.97 17.10
C ASP A 18 -0.01 -3.01 15.62
N TYR A 19 0.94 -2.89 14.69
CA TYR A 19 0.73 -2.89 13.24
C TYR A 19 0.82 -4.28 12.60
N ARG A 20 1.02 -5.35 13.38
CA ARG A 20 1.13 -6.74 12.88
C ARG A 20 -0.13 -7.25 12.18
N PHE A 21 -1.27 -6.59 12.37
CA PHE A 21 -2.51 -6.87 11.64
C PHE A 21 -2.45 -6.44 10.16
N ALA A 22 -1.54 -5.52 9.80
CA ALA A 22 -1.50 -4.91 8.49
C ALA A 22 -0.40 -5.56 7.62
N ALA A 23 -0.80 -6.48 6.75
CA ALA A 23 0.05 -7.08 5.71
C ALA A 23 -0.38 -6.65 4.28
N PRO A 24 -0.20 -5.38 3.89
CA PRO A 24 -0.44 -4.94 2.52
C PRO A 24 0.80 -5.21 1.66
N ASP A 25 1.05 -6.47 1.29
CA ASP A 25 2.23 -6.83 0.50
C ASP A 25 2.02 -6.66 -1.02
N ASP A 26 0.87 -7.05 -1.57
CA ASP A 26 0.61 -6.96 -3.02
C ASP A 26 -0.26 -5.75 -3.45
N GLY A 27 -1.09 -5.25 -2.54
CA GLY A 27 -1.99 -4.11 -2.81
C GLY A 27 -1.27 -2.84 -3.31
N PRO A 28 -0.18 -2.38 -2.65
CA PRO A 28 0.48 -1.13 -3.04
C PRO A 28 1.04 -1.16 -4.46
N ALA A 29 1.58 -2.29 -4.90
CA ALA A 29 2.19 -2.42 -6.23
C ALA A 29 1.14 -2.38 -7.34
N PHE A 30 0.02 -3.10 -7.17
CA PHE A 30 -1.07 -3.12 -8.15
C PHE A 30 -1.69 -1.74 -8.34
N PHE A 31 -2.07 -1.07 -7.25
CA PHE A 31 -2.67 0.28 -7.36
C PHE A 31 -1.67 1.30 -7.92
N SER A 32 -0.39 1.22 -7.52
CA SER A 32 0.64 2.08 -8.08
C SER A 32 0.78 1.90 -9.59
N LEU A 33 0.71 0.66 -10.08
CA LEU A 33 0.77 0.39 -11.51
C LEU A 33 -0.44 0.98 -12.24
N CYS A 34 -1.66 0.85 -11.69
CA CYS A 34 -2.85 1.45 -12.29
C CYS A 34 -2.74 2.97 -12.41
N PHE A 35 -2.23 3.66 -11.40
CA PHE A 35 -2.09 5.12 -11.45
C PHE A 35 -0.97 5.60 -12.39
N VAL A 36 0.10 4.82 -12.55
CA VAL A 36 1.28 5.24 -13.31
C VAL A 36 1.22 4.75 -14.76
N ALA A 37 0.88 3.48 -14.99
CA ALA A 37 0.92 2.86 -16.31
C ALA A 37 -0.17 3.40 -17.25
N PHE A 38 -1.38 3.68 -16.74
CA PHE A 38 -2.47 4.22 -17.56
C PHE A 38 -2.12 5.56 -18.23
N PRO A 39 -1.74 6.62 -17.47
CA PRO A 39 -1.37 7.89 -18.09
C PRO A 39 -0.07 7.79 -18.89
N LEU A 40 0.89 6.96 -18.45
CA LEU A 40 2.14 6.75 -19.18
C LEU A 40 1.90 6.14 -20.55
N LEU A 41 0.99 5.16 -20.67
CA LEU A 41 0.63 4.55 -21.94
C LEU A 41 0.05 5.59 -22.91
N PHE A 42 -0.85 6.45 -22.43
CA PHE A 42 -1.40 7.53 -23.23
C PHE A 42 -0.31 8.50 -23.70
N PHE A 43 0.62 8.86 -22.81
CA PHE A 43 1.76 9.71 -23.13
C PHE A 43 2.68 9.09 -24.19
N VAL A 44 3.02 7.81 -24.08
CA VAL A 44 3.89 7.10 -25.03
C VAL A 44 3.24 6.99 -26.40
N VAL A 45 1.94 6.67 -26.47
CA VAL A 45 1.20 6.60 -27.73
C VAL A 45 1.11 7.99 -28.37
N TRP A 46 0.82 9.02 -27.59
CA TRP A 46 0.81 10.40 -28.08
C TRP A 46 2.18 10.83 -28.62
N LEU A 47 3.25 10.52 -27.90
CA LEU A 47 4.63 10.78 -28.33
C LEU A 47 4.94 10.09 -29.66
N GLN A 48 4.49 8.83 -29.83
CA GLN A 48 4.67 8.09 -31.08
C GLN A 48 3.95 8.78 -32.25
N VAL A 49 2.69 9.15 -32.07
CA VAL A 49 1.87 9.76 -33.13
C VAL A 49 2.34 11.17 -33.49
N ALA A 50 2.85 11.94 -32.52
CA ALA A 50 3.23 13.33 -32.75
C ALA A 50 4.64 13.51 -33.32
N LEU A 51 5.58 12.64 -32.95
CA LEU A 51 7.02 12.86 -33.20
C LEU A 51 7.72 11.71 -33.92
N ASP A 52 7.04 10.59 -34.20
CA ASP A 52 7.59 9.34 -34.75
C ASP A 52 9.01 9.02 -34.25
N PRO A 53 9.23 9.01 -32.91
CA PRO A 53 10.56 8.90 -32.37
C PRO A 53 11.09 7.45 -32.49
N PRO A 54 12.41 7.28 -32.61
CA PRO A 54 13.03 5.95 -32.62
C PRO A 54 12.86 5.23 -31.27
N VAL A 55 12.85 3.89 -31.31
CA VAL A 55 12.53 3.02 -30.15
C VAL A 55 13.36 3.29 -28.90
N TRP A 56 14.61 3.76 -29.05
CA TRP A 56 15.47 4.08 -27.90
C TRP A 56 14.94 5.26 -27.07
N VAL A 57 14.27 6.23 -27.71
CA VAL A 57 13.66 7.37 -27.01
C VAL A 57 12.53 6.88 -26.11
N HIS A 58 11.73 5.93 -26.59
CA HIS A 58 10.69 5.29 -25.77
C HIS A 58 11.29 4.56 -24.57
N ALA A 59 12.37 3.80 -24.76
CA ALA A 59 13.03 3.11 -23.64
C ALA A 59 13.59 4.11 -22.61
N VAL A 60 14.27 5.16 -23.07
CA VAL A 60 14.89 6.17 -22.19
C VAL A 60 13.86 7.08 -21.52
N THR A 61 12.67 7.28 -22.08
CA THR A 61 11.62 8.11 -21.48
C THR A 61 10.68 7.30 -20.60
N SER A 62 10.13 6.19 -21.12
CA SER A 62 9.11 5.39 -20.42
C SER A 62 9.66 4.65 -19.20
N LEU A 63 10.87 4.07 -19.25
CA LEU A 63 11.44 3.32 -18.13
C LEU A 63 11.68 4.19 -16.90
N PRO A 64 12.37 5.34 -16.97
CA PRO A 64 12.56 6.17 -15.77
C PRO A 64 11.25 6.79 -15.30
N LEU A 65 10.35 7.21 -16.20
CA LEU A 65 9.02 7.71 -15.81
C LEU A 65 8.23 6.65 -15.04
N MET A 66 8.25 5.39 -15.50
CA MET A 66 7.58 4.29 -14.83
C MET A 66 8.23 3.97 -13.49
N ALA A 67 9.56 3.86 -13.42
CA ALA A 67 10.28 3.53 -12.20
C ALA A 67 10.10 4.61 -11.13
N ILE A 68 10.27 5.88 -11.50
CA ILE A 68 10.13 7.02 -10.59
C ILE A 68 8.66 7.16 -10.16
N GLY A 69 7.72 7.11 -11.12
CA GLY A 69 6.29 7.21 -10.86
C GLY A 69 5.83 6.15 -9.85
N CYS A 70 6.18 4.88 -10.08
CA CYS A 70 5.81 3.81 -9.17
C CYS A 70 6.45 3.97 -7.79
N THR A 71 7.73 4.33 -7.72
CA THR A 71 8.45 4.48 -6.44
C THR A 71 7.86 5.58 -5.56
N ILE A 72 7.45 6.70 -6.16
CA ILE A 72 6.84 7.83 -5.44
C ILE A 72 5.45 7.45 -4.93
N VAL A 73 4.65 6.76 -5.76
CA VAL A 73 3.26 6.40 -5.46
C VAL A 73 3.14 5.23 -4.48
N LEU A 74 4.12 4.32 -4.45
CA LEU A 74 4.17 3.17 -3.53
C LEU A 74 4.06 3.58 -2.06
N ARG A 75 4.72 4.67 -1.65
CA ARG A 75 4.79 5.11 -0.25
C ARG A 75 3.45 5.63 0.30
N PRO A 76 2.74 6.58 -0.35
CA PRO A 76 1.43 7.03 0.11
C PRO A 76 0.38 5.91 0.04
N ILE A 77 0.39 5.07 -1.01
CA ILE A 77 -0.58 3.96 -1.12
C ILE A 77 -0.39 2.95 0.00
N LYS A 78 0.85 2.61 0.35
CA LYS A 78 1.11 1.70 1.48
C LYS A 78 0.57 2.27 2.80
N GLY A 79 0.76 3.57 3.03
CA GLY A 79 0.19 4.24 4.21
C GLY A 79 -1.34 4.21 4.22
N TRP A 80 -1.95 4.48 3.07
CA TRP A 80 -3.40 4.48 2.91
C TRP A 80 -4.01 3.08 3.12
N LEU A 81 -3.37 2.03 2.60
CA LEU A 81 -3.85 0.65 2.78
C LEU A 81 -3.77 0.18 4.23
N VAL A 82 -2.73 0.55 4.97
CA VAL A 82 -2.67 0.25 6.43
C VAL A 82 -3.80 0.98 7.17
N ALA A 83 -4.09 2.23 6.82
CA ALA A 83 -5.18 2.99 7.44
C ALA A 83 -6.56 2.41 7.10
N SER A 84 -6.77 1.96 5.84
CA SER A 84 -8.03 1.34 5.44
C SER A 84 -8.23 -0.02 6.10
N GLN A 85 -7.18 -0.81 6.28
CA GLN A 85 -7.23 -2.07 7.04
C GLN A 85 -7.59 -1.83 8.51
N TYR A 86 -7.05 -0.75 9.11
CA TYR A 86 -7.37 -0.36 10.48
C TYR A 86 -8.84 0.05 10.64
N VAL A 87 -9.35 0.91 9.75
CA VAL A 87 -10.74 1.41 9.80
C VAL A 87 -11.74 0.29 9.50
N ASN A 88 -11.47 -0.53 8.48
CA ASN A 88 -12.37 -1.61 8.06
C ASN A 88 -12.23 -2.90 8.87
N ARG A 89 -11.32 -2.94 9.87
CA ARG A 89 -11.00 -4.13 10.66
C ARG A 89 -10.73 -5.36 9.79
N ALA A 90 -10.03 -5.13 8.67
CA ALA A 90 -9.77 -6.16 7.68
C ALA A 90 -8.69 -7.10 8.23
N GLN A 91 -9.13 -8.23 8.76
CA GLN A 91 -8.29 -9.39 9.07
C GLN A 91 -8.50 -10.45 8.00
N GLU A 92 -7.43 -11.17 7.67
CA GLU A 92 -7.49 -12.26 6.70
C GLU A 92 -8.49 -13.33 7.17
N ALA A 93 -9.43 -13.69 6.30
CA ALA A 93 -10.51 -14.58 6.68
C ALA A 93 -9.96 -16.00 6.94
N GLY A 94 -10.27 -16.56 8.11
CA GLY A 94 -9.86 -17.93 8.49
C GLY A 94 -8.54 -18.03 9.27
N THR A 95 -7.73 -16.97 9.38
CA THR A 95 -6.47 -16.99 10.14
C THR A 95 -6.63 -16.63 11.61
N GLN A 96 -7.83 -16.25 12.07
CA GLN A 96 -8.06 -15.78 13.45
C GLN A 96 -7.66 -16.80 14.52
N ALA A 97 -7.97 -18.08 14.30
CA ALA A 97 -7.60 -19.17 15.19
C ALA A 97 -6.07 -19.41 15.22
N LEU A 98 -5.41 -19.26 14.07
CA LEU A 98 -3.96 -19.37 13.96
C LEU A 98 -3.26 -18.19 14.65
N TRP A 99 -3.81 -16.98 14.52
CA TRP A 99 -3.34 -15.76 15.15
C TRP A 99 -3.37 -15.90 16.69
N ALA A 100 -4.48 -16.40 17.24
CA ALA A 100 -4.59 -16.68 18.67
C ALA A 100 -3.50 -17.64 19.19
N GLN A 101 -3.15 -18.67 18.41
CA GLN A 101 -2.09 -19.62 18.76
C GLN A 101 -0.68 -19.01 18.69
N LEU A 102 -0.38 -18.24 17.65
CA LEU A 102 0.93 -17.61 17.43
C LEU A 102 1.30 -16.57 18.49
N HIS A 103 0.29 -15.87 19.01
CA HIS A 103 0.49 -14.77 19.95
C HIS A 103 0.17 -15.14 21.42
N GLY A 104 -0.28 -16.37 21.67
CA GLY A 104 -0.64 -16.83 23.03
C GLY A 104 -1.79 -16.04 23.66
N GLU A 105 -2.57 -15.33 22.83
CA GLU A 105 -3.70 -14.52 23.25
C GLU A 105 -5.00 -15.28 22.91
N ALA A 106 -5.91 -15.41 23.87
CA ALA A 106 -7.29 -15.87 23.58
C ALA A 106 -7.86 -15.03 22.43
N PRO A 107 -8.72 -15.58 21.54
CA PRO A 107 -9.22 -14.86 20.37
C PRO A 107 -9.86 -13.54 20.81
N ARG A 108 -9.07 -12.47 20.74
CA ARG A 108 -9.55 -11.14 21.07
C ARG A 108 -10.37 -10.72 19.86
N GLY A 109 -11.68 -10.79 20.02
CA GLY A 109 -12.55 -9.88 19.28
C GLY A 109 -11.92 -8.50 19.34
N GLY A 110 -11.87 -7.84 18.17
CA GLY A 110 -11.01 -6.68 17.90
C GLY A 110 -10.98 -5.60 18.99
N PRO A 111 -10.00 -4.67 18.90
CA PRO A 111 -9.65 -3.77 19.99
C PRO A 111 -10.89 -3.08 20.57
N ALA A 112 -10.86 -2.96 21.90
CA ALA A 112 -11.92 -2.53 22.78
C ALA A 112 -12.87 -1.51 22.13
N ARG A 113 -14.16 -1.83 22.25
CA ARG A 113 -15.30 -0.93 22.11
C ARG A 113 -14.86 0.50 22.48
N LEU A 114 -14.80 1.38 21.49
CA LEU A 114 -14.83 2.82 21.71
C LEU A 114 -16.25 3.12 22.22
N ASP A 115 -16.47 2.86 23.50
CA ASP A 115 -17.57 3.44 24.23
C ASP A 115 -17.34 4.95 24.25
N GLY A 116 -18.25 5.70 23.61
CA GLY A 116 -18.45 7.11 23.92
C GLY A 116 -18.03 8.13 22.87
N GLN A 117 -18.64 8.12 21.67
CA GLN A 117 -18.89 9.36 20.92
C GLN A 117 -20.01 9.14 19.88
N ALA A 118 -21.22 9.00 20.40
CA ALA A 118 -22.43 9.45 19.74
C ALA A 118 -22.87 10.72 20.47
N GLU A 119 -22.40 11.88 19.99
CA GLU A 119 -23.05 13.18 20.06
C GLU A 119 -22.64 13.98 18.82
#